data_AF-A0A556U6I2-F1
#
_entry.id   AF-A0A556U6I2-F1
#
_cell.length_a   1.000
_cell.length_b   1.000
_cell.length_c   1.000
_cell.angle_alpha   90.00
_cell.angle_beta   90.00
_cell.angle_gamma   90.00
#
_symmetry.space_group_name_H-M   'P 1'
#
loop_
_entity.id
_entity.type
_entity.pdbx_description
1 polymer ?
#
loop_
_entity_poly.entity_id
_entity_poly.type
_entity_poly.pdbx_seq_one_letter_code
_entity_poly.pdbx_strand_id
1 'polypeptide(L)'
;MWTYKASMRMRETLFYRGHNGGEKKEAKETKETKKKETKKETKKKKEMKKKETKDIKKKTKETKKKASKGITKKKTQTMEKKLVKGKKLPSVPEGLLKKRKRFAARKAAHIKAVQLEKKKRVVTRKLIYSRAQAYHKEYREMYRREIRMNRMARKVGNFYVPAEPKLAFVIRIRGINGVSPKVRKVLQLLRLRQIFNGVFVKLNKASINMLRIAEPYIAWGYPNLKSVRELIYKRGYGKIRKQRIPLTDNSLIEKNLRSTGIICMEDLIHTIYTVGKNFKAANNFLWPFKLSSPRGGMNKKTTHFVEGGDAGNREDQINRLIRRMN
;
A
#
# COMPACT_ATOMS: atom_id res chain seq x y z
N MET A 1 9.13 -58.59 -32.58
CA MET A 1 8.40 -57.42 -32.01
C MET A 1 8.57 -57.21 -30.49
N TRP A 2 9.19 -58.12 -29.73
CA TRP A 2 9.33 -57.99 -28.26
C TRP A 2 10.59 -57.24 -27.78
N THR A 3 11.67 -57.23 -28.56
CA THR A 3 12.96 -56.64 -28.16
C THR A 3 12.98 -55.11 -28.22
N TYR A 4 12.22 -54.49 -29.14
CA TYR A 4 12.14 -53.03 -29.25
C TYR A 4 11.32 -52.37 -28.12
N LYS A 5 10.29 -53.04 -27.61
CA LYS A 5 9.42 -52.50 -26.55
C LYS A 5 10.11 -52.50 -25.17
N ALA A 6 11.01 -53.45 -24.91
CA ALA A 6 11.80 -53.49 -23.68
C ALA A 6 12.88 -52.39 -23.61
N SER A 7 13.53 -52.10 -24.75
CA SER A 7 14.55 -51.05 -24.88
C SER A 7 13.99 -49.64 -24.68
N MET A 8 12.77 -49.35 -25.16
CA MET A 8 12.12 -48.05 -24.90
C MET A 8 11.73 -47.87 -23.42
N ARG A 9 11.22 -48.92 -22.76
CA ARG A 9 10.80 -48.85 -21.35
C ARG A 9 11.98 -48.70 -20.38
N MET A 10 13.14 -49.27 -20.70
CA MET A 10 14.39 -49.02 -19.96
C MET A 10 14.94 -47.60 -20.19
N ARG A 11 14.82 -47.04 -21.40
CA ARG A 11 15.26 -45.67 -21.67
C ARG A 11 14.36 -44.62 -21.02
N GLU A 12 13.03 -44.82 -20.98
CA GLU A 12 12.12 -43.91 -20.28
C GLU A 12 12.33 -43.94 -18.75
N THR A 13 12.59 -45.11 -18.17
CA THR A 13 12.83 -45.23 -16.72
C THR A 13 14.20 -44.66 -16.31
N LEU A 14 15.23 -44.77 -17.14
CA LEU A 14 16.54 -44.12 -16.91
C LEU A 14 16.47 -42.60 -17.08
N PHE A 15 15.70 -42.10 -18.05
CA PHE A 15 15.51 -40.66 -18.27
C PHE A 15 14.74 -39.99 -17.11
N TYR A 16 13.70 -40.63 -16.58
CA TYR A 16 12.94 -40.12 -15.43
C TYR A 16 13.68 -40.20 -14.08
N ARG A 17 14.65 -41.12 -13.93
CA ARG A 17 15.48 -41.24 -12.71
C ARG A 17 16.60 -40.20 -12.66
N GLY A 18 17.15 -39.81 -13.81
CA GLY A 18 18.18 -38.77 -13.92
C GLY A 18 17.68 -37.37 -13.59
N HIS A 19 16.51 -36.98 -14.11
CA HIS A 19 15.92 -35.65 -13.89
C HIS A 19 15.52 -35.40 -12.43
N ASN A 20 14.90 -36.39 -11.78
CA ASN A 20 14.50 -36.31 -10.37
C ASN A 20 15.70 -36.36 -9.39
N GLY A 21 16.84 -36.93 -9.80
CA GLY A 21 18.07 -36.96 -9.01
C GLY A 21 18.81 -35.63 -8.97
N GLY A 22 18.82 -34.89 -10.09
CA GLY A 22 19.40 -33.54 -10.20
C GLY A 22 18.62 -32.50 -9.39
N GLU A 23 17.29 -32.47 -9.52
CA GLU A 23 16.44 -31.52 -8.79
C GLU A 23 16.52 -31.71 -7.26
N LYS A 24 16.66 -32.97 -6.78
CA LYS A 24 16.82 -33.25 -5.34
C LYS A 24 18.21 -32.86 -4.80
N LYS A 25 19.26 -32.89 -5.64
CA LYS A 25 20.61 -32.42 -5.27
C LYS A 25 20.66 -30.89 -5.23
N GLU A 26 20.14 -30.21 -6.24
CA GLU A 26 20.03 -28.74 -6.26
C GLU A 26 19.14 -28.20 -5.12
N ALA A 27 18.03 -28.89 -4.79
CA ALA A 27 17.17 -28.54 -3.67
C ALA A 27 17.86 -28.73 -2.29
N LYS A 28 18.83 -29.66 -2.19
CA LYS A 28 19.63 -29.86 -0.97
C LYS A 28 20.70 -28.78 -0.85
N GLU A 29 21.43 -28.48 -1.91
CA GLU A 29 22.46 -27.42 -1.92
C GLU A 29 21.86 -26.03 -1.66
N THR A 30 20.71 -25.72 -2.25
CA THR A 30 19.98 -24.45 -1.99
C THR A 30 19.42 -24.34 -0.58
N LYS A 31 19.08 -25.46 0.08
CA LYS A 31 18.70 -25.47 1.51
C LYS A 31 19.91 -25.29 2.42
N GLU A 32 21.05 -25.88 2.06
CA GLU A 32 22.27 -25.82 2.87
C GLU A 32 22.91 -24.42 2.83
N THR A 33 22.91 -23.78 1.66
CA THR A 33 23.33 -22.38 1.47
C THR A 33 22.45 -21.41 2.27
N LYS A 34 21.11 -21.53 2.20
CA LYS A 34 20.19 -20.73 3.03
C LYS A 34 20.40 -20.95 4.54
N LYS A 35 20.73 -22.17 4.96
CA LYS A 35 21.05 -22.48 6.38
C LYS A 35 22.39 -21.88 6.82
N LYS A 36 23.39 -21.79 5.93
CA LYS A 36 24.67 -21.12 6.18
C LYS A 36 24.49 -19.59 6.25
N GLU A 37 23.69 -18.99 5.37
CA GLU A 37 23.39 -17.55 5.39
C GLU A 37 22.65 -17.11 6.66
N THR A 38 21.63 -17.85 7.07
CA THR A 38 20.88 -17.58 8.31
C THR A 38 21.74 -17.72 9.57
N LYS A 39 22.68 -18.69 9.60
CA LYS A 39 23.69 -18.81 10.67
C LYS A 39 24.68 -17.63 10.66
N LYS A 40 25.08 -17.14 9.49
CA LYS A 40 25.99 -15.97 9.36
C LYS A 40 25.30 -14.68 9.83
N GLU A 41 24.03 -14.51 9.49
CA GLU A 41 23.24 -13.34 9.89
C GLU A 41 22.93 -13.31 11.40
N THR A 42 22.65 -14.48 12.00
CA THR A 42 22.47 -14.60 13.46
C THR A 42 23.76 -14.38 14.24
N LYS A 43 24.92 -14.82 13.72
CA LYS A 43 26.24 -14.52 14.31
C LYS A 43 26.55 -13.03 14.25
N LYS A 44 26.27 -12.36 13.12
CA LYS A 44 26.44 -10.90 12.94
C LYS A 44 25.54 -10.08 13.88
N LYS A 45 24.29 -10.52 14.09
CA LYS A 45 23.38 -9.90 15.09
C LYS A 45 23.87 -10.08 16.53
N LYS A 46 24.45 -11.25 16.89
CA LYS A 46 25.05 -11.47 18.21
C LYS A 46 26.30 -10.60 18.44
N GLU A 47 27.14 -10.41 17.43
CA GLU A 47 28.30 -9.52 17.52
C GLU A 47 27.92 -8.05 17.65
N MET A 48 26.91 -7.58 16.91
CA MET A 48 26.39 -6.20 17.07
C MET A 48 25.84 -5.96 18.47
N LYS A 49 25.07 -6.89 19.04
CA LYS A 49 24.60 -6.80 20.44
C LYS A 49 25.75 -6.80 21.46
N LYS A 50 26.83 -7.57 21.21
CA LYS A 50 28.04 -7.55 22.05
C LYS A 50 28.80 -6.21 21.96
N LYS A 51 28.82 -5.56 20.78
CA LYS A 51 29.41 -4.22 20.62
C LYS A 51 28.57 -3.16 21.34
N GLU A 52 27.25 -3.15 21.15
CA GLU A 52 26.35 -2.20 21.83
C GLU A 52 26.44 -2.30 23.36
N THR A 53 26.52 -3.51 23.90
CA THR A 53 26.66 -3.73 25.35
C THR A 53 28.04 -3.30 25.90
N LYS A 54 29.11 -3.45 25.11
CA LYS A 54 30.44 -2.90 25.47
C LYS A 54 30.45 -1.37 25.44
N ASP A 55 29.82 -0.74 24.47
CA ASP A 55 29.74 0.72 24.36
C ASP A 55 28.91 1.34 25.50
N ILE A 56 27.83 0.67 25.91
CA ILE A 56 27.03 1.08 27.08
C ILE A 56 27.84 0.95 28.38
N LYS A 57 28.64 -0.12 28.54
CA LYS A 57 29.54 -0.30 29.69
C LYS A 57 30.68 0.73 29.72
N LYS A 58 31.20 1.14 28.55
CA LYS A 58 32.24 2.17 28.44
C LYS A 58 31.70 3.56 28.82
N LYS A 59 30.52 3.92 28.30
CA LYS A 59 29.83 5.19 28.65
C LYS A 59 29.46 5.29 30.13
N THR A 60 29.07 4.18 30.76
CA THR A 60 28.76 4.15 32.21
C THR A 60 30.01 4.20 33.10
N LYS A 61 31.17 3.71 32.63
CA LYS A 61 32.47 3.92 33.31
C LYS A 61 32.96 5.36 33.18
N GLU A 62 32.82 6.00 32.01
CA GLU A 62 33.21 7.40 31.80
C GLU A 62 32.36 8.38 32.63
N THR A 63 31.06 8.14 32.81
CA THR A 63 30.22 8.97 33.68
C THR A 63 30.53 8.79 35.16
N LYS A 64 30.89 7.58 35.60
CA LYS A 64 31.37 7.34 36.98
C LYS A 64 32.77 7.94 37.24
N LYS A 65 33.65 7.99 36.23
CA LYS A 65 34.98 8.61 36.34
C LYS A 65 34.94 10.15 36.35
N LYS A 66 33.92 10.76 35.72
CA LYS A 66 33.67 12.22 35.80
C LYS A 66 33.00 12.65 37.12
N ALA A 67 32.25 11.77 37.77
CA ALA A 67 31.65 12.05 39.09
C ALA A 67 32.62 11.95 40.27
N SER A 68 33.83 11.39 40.08
CA SER A 68 34.81 11.13 41.16
C SER A 68 36.05 12.04 41.16
N LYS A 69 36.15 13.02 40.24
CA LYS A 69 37.32 13.91 40.11
C LYS A 69 37.07 15.38 40.52
N GLY A 70 36.14 15.65 41.43
CA GLY A 70 35.86 17.01 41.88
C GLY A 70 35.47 17.10 43.35
N ILE A 71 36.25 16.50 44.25
CA ILE A 71 36.13 16.73 45.70
C ILE A 71 37.54 16.83 46.29
N THR A 72 38.12 18.01 46.25
CA THR A 72 39.20 18.39 47.17
C THR A 72 38.56 19.00 48.42
N LYS A 73 38.48 18.19 49.47
CA LYS A 73 38.26 18.64 50.86
C LYS A 73 39.45 19.50 51.28
N LYS A 74 39.25 20.81 51.49
CA LYS A 74 39.96 21.65 52.48
C LYS A 74 39.46 23.10 52.34
N LYS A 75 39.13 23.73 53.47
CA LYS A 75 38.71 25.14 53.66
C LYS A 75 37.22 25.50 53.50
N THR A 76 36.33 24.91 54.29
CA THR A 76 35.04 25.54 54.64
C THR A 76 34.54 25.05 56.00
N GLN A 77 35.32 25.27 57.07
CA GLN A 77 34.86 25.05 58.46
C GLN A 77 34.97 26.31 59.34
N THR A 78 35.23 27.49 58.76
CA THR A 78 35.47 28.71 59.53
C THR A 78 34.82 29.96 58.94
N MET A 79 33.61 29.82 58.37
CA MET A 79 32.79 30.98 57.95
C MET A 79 31.31 30.85 58.30
N GLU A 80 30.91 29.86 59.11
CA GLU A 80 29.51 29.58 59.43
C GLU A 80 28.89 30.44 60.54
N LYS A 81 29.59 31.47 61.01
CA LYS A 81 29.03 32.41 61.99
C LYS A 81 29.39 33.84 61.64
N LYS A 82 28.55 34.47 60.80
CA LYS A 82 28.04 35.84 61.01
C LYS A 82 27.14 36.28 59.84
N LEU A 83 25.91 36.64 60.22
CA LEU A 83 25.07 37.70 59.63
C LEU A 83 24.72 37.60 58.13
N VAL A 84 23.47 37.22 57.85
CA VAL A 84 22.42 38.12 57.33
C VAL A 84 21.10 37.33 57.40
N LYS A 85 20.12 37.84 58.15
CA LYS A 85 18.72 37.38 58.11
C LYS A 85 18.16 37.65 56.71
N GLY A 86 18.45 36.76 55.76
CA GLY A 86 17.80 36.75 54.45
C GLY A 86 16.35 36.31 54.63
N LYS A 87 15.42 37.12 54.13
CA LYS A 87 13.99 36.76 54.02
C LYS A 87 13.87 35.32 53.50
N LYS A 88 13.24 34.41 54.27
CA LYS A 88 12.95 33.04 53.82
C LYS A 88 12.11 33.14 52.55
N LEU A 89 12.70 32.81 51.40
CA LEU A 89 11.95 32.68 50.15
C LEU A 89 10.81 31.69 50.37
N PRO A 90 9.59 31.97 49.87
CA PRO A 90 8.44 31.11 50.12
C PRO A 90 8.74 29.69 49.64
N SER A 91 8.59 28.72 50.55
CA SER A 91 8.84 27.31 50.27
C SER A 91 7.94 26.85 49.12
N VAL A 92 8.56 26.44 48.01
CA VAL A 92 7.82 26.03 46.83
C VAL A 92 6.98 24.79 47.17
N PRO A 93 5.66 24.79 46.92
CA PRO A 93 4.80 23.66 47.25
C PRO A 93 5.30 22.36 46.58
N GLU A 94 5.32 21.26 47.33
CA GLU A 94 5.79 19.95 46.85
C GLU A 94 5.05 19.48 45.59
N GLY A 95 3.74 19.77 45.50
CA GLY A 95 2.92 19.51 44.32
C GLY A 95 3.44 20.21 43.06
N LEU A 96 3.99 21.43 43.17
CA LEU A 96 4.58 22.15 42.05
C LEU A 96 5.89 21.49 41.58
N LEU A 97 6.72 21.01 42.50
CA LEU A 97 7.95 20.28 42.17
C LEU A 97 7.65 18.95 41.47
N LYS A 98 6.66 18.19 41.95
CA LYS A 98 6.19 16.95 41.30
C LYS A 98 5.62 17.22 39.91
N LYS A 99 4.85 18.30 39.73
CA LYS A 99 4.31 18.75 38.43
C LYS A 99 5.43 19.15 37.46
N ARG A 100 6.44 19.91 37.91
CA ARG A 100 7.61 20.31 37.11
C ARG A 100 8.42 19.09 36.65
N LYS A 101 8.69 18.13 37.54
CA LYS A 101 9.38 16.86 37.19
C LYS A 101 8.60 16.05 36.15
N ARG A 102 7.29 15.87 36.33
CA ARG A 102 6.41 15.18 35.36
C ARG A 102 6.40 15.88 34.00
N PHE A 103 6.29 17.21 33.99
CA PHE A 103 6.28 17.98 32.75
C PHE A 103 7.62 17.91 32.00
N ALA A 104 8.74 18.03 32.72
CA ALA A 104 10.09 17.89 32.14
C ALA A 104 10.29 16.49 31.54
N ALA A 105 9.88 15.43 32.24
CA ALA A 105 9.94 14.06 31.73
C ALA A 105 9.08 13.88 30.47
N ARG A 106 7.83 14.39 30.48
CA ARG A 106 6.94 14.34 29.31
C ARG A 106 7.50 15.12 28.13
N LYS A 107 8.07 16.30 28.37
CA LYS A 107 8.71 17.13 27.32
C LYS A 107 9.92 16.41 26.73
N ALA A 108 10.78 15.83 27.55
CA ALA A 108 11.93 15.05 27.08
C ALA A 108 11.51 13.81 26.26
N ALA A 109 10.48 13.08 26.70
CA ALA A 109 9.92 11.95 25.96
C ALA A 109 9.32 12.38 24.62
N HIS A 110 8.57 13.49 24.60
CA HIS A 110 7.99 14.04 23.38
C HIS A 110 9.06 14.46 22.36
N ILE A 111 10.11 15.17 22.80
CA ILE A 111 11.23 15.58 21.91
C ILE A 111 11.90 14.35 21.30
N LYS A 112 12.16 13.30 22.10
CA LYS A 112 12.73 12.04 21.61
C LYS A 112 11.81 11.37 20.58
N ALA A 113 10.49 11.33 20.83
CA ALA A 113 9.51 10.76 19.91
C ALA A 113 9.47 11.52 18.57
N VAL A 114 9.46 12.85 18.61
CA VAL A 114 9.48 13.70 17.41
C VAL A 114 10.78 13.50 16.61
N GLN A 115 11.93 13.40 17.26
CA GLN A 115 13.20 13.12 16.59
C GLN A 115 13.20 11.75 15.89
N LEU A 116 12.67 10.72 16.55
CA LEU A 116 12.53 9.39 15.96
C LEU A 116 11.55 9.39 14.78
N GLU A 117 10.43 10.10 14.88
CA GLU A 117 9.46 10.23 13.80
C GLU A 117 10.06 10.96 12.59
N LYS A 118 10.80 12.06 12.80
CA LYS A 118 11.51 12.78 11.74
C LYS A 118 12.47 11.86 10.98
N LYS A 119 13.28 11.07 11.70
CA LYS A 119 14.19 10.08 11.08
C LYS A 119 13.43 9.05 10.26
N LYS A 120 12.33 8.49 10.79
CA LYS A 120 11.47 7.56 10.05
C LYS A 120 10.88 8.19 8.80
N ARG A 121 10.41 9.44 8.88
CA ARG A 121 9.78 10.18 7.77
C ARG A 121 10.75 10.40 6.60
N VAL A 122 12.03 10.67 6.86
CA VAL A 122 13.04 10.80 5.81
C VAL A 122 13.23 9.48 5.07
N VAL A 123 13.33 8.38 5.79
CA VAL A 123 13.48 7.04 5.20
C VAL A 123 12.24 6.65 4.40
N THR A 124 11.04 6.83 4.95
CA THR A 124 9.79 6.50 4.24
C THR A 124 9.58 7.38 3.01
N ARG A 125 9.93 8.66 3.05
CA ARG A 125 9.85 9.55 1.89
C ARG A 125 10.76 9.10 0.74
N LYS A 126 12.00 8.71 1.05
CA LYS A 126 12.93 8.15 0.06
C LYS A 126 12.38 6.86 -0.57
N LEU A 127 11.80 5.98 0.26
CA LEU A 127 11.18 4.74 -0.21
C LEU A 127 9.98 5.02 -1.15
N ILE A 128 9.08 5.91 -0.74
CA ILE A 128 7.90 6.29 -1.54
C ILE A 128 8.33 6.86 -2.89
N TYR A 129 9.33 7.73 -2.91
CA TYR A 129 9.85 8.32 -4.14
C TYR A 129 10.43 7.25 -5.08
N SER A 130 11.27 6.36 -4.56
CA SER A 130 11.86 5.27 -5.33
C SER A 130 10.80 4.33 -5.92
N ARG A 131 9.76 3.99 -5.14
CA ARG A 131 8.62 3.19 -5.61
C ARG A 131 7.84 3.89 -6.71
N ALA A 132 7.51 5.16 -6.54
CA ALA A 132 6.79 5.94 -7.55
C ALA A 132 7.55 6.00 -8.89
N GLN A 133 8.88 6.16 -8.83
CA GLN A 133 9.73 6.11 -10.01
C GLN A 133 9.70 4.73 -10.69
N ALA A 134 9.74 3.65 -9.90
CA ALA A 134 9.66 2.29 -10.42
C ALA A 134 8.31 2.01 -11.11
N TYR A 135 7.18 2.40 -10.49
CA TYR A 135 5.87 2.23 -11.11
C TYR A 135 5.72 3.04 -12.39
N HIS A 136 6.24 4.27 -12.42
CA HIS A 136 6.21 5.08 -13.64
C HIS A 136 6.99 4.44 -14.79
N LYS A 137 8.16 3.87 -14.48
CA LYS A 137 8.93 3.08 -15.45
C LYS A 137 8.14 1.86 -15.92
N GLU A 138 7.54 1.12 -15.01
CA GLU A 138 6.72 -0.06 -15.31
C GLU A 138 5.54 0.27 -16.24
N TYR A 139 4.78 1.35 -15.96
CA TYR A 139 3.66 1.75 -16.81
C TYR A 139 4.11 2.10 -18.24
N ARG A 140 5.24 2.80 -18.37
CA ARG A 140 5.82 3.14 -19.67
C ARG A 140 6.25 1.88 -20.43
N GLU A 141 6.86 0.92 -19.73
CA GLU A 141 7.29 -0.35 -20.30
C GLU A 141 6.11 -1.22 -20.73
N MET A 142 5.05 -1.30 -19.92
CA MET A 142 3.81 -2.00 -20.28
C MET A 142 3.20 -1.43 -21.57
N TYR A 143 3.04 -0.11 -21.63
CA TYR A 143 2.48 0.55 -22.82
C TYR A 143 3.34 0.34 -24.07
N ARG A 144 4.67 0.51 -23.95
CA ARG A 144 5.60 0.26 -25.06
C ARG A 144 5.63 -1.20 -25.48
N ARG A 145 5.45 -2.14 -24.54
CA ARG A 145 5.40 -3.57 -24.83
C ARG A 145 4.20 -3.90 -25.70
N GLU A 146 3.01 -3.41 -25.37
CA GLU A 146 1.80 -3.64 -26.17
C GLU A 146 1.96 -3.10 -27.60
N ILE A 147 2.50 -1.88 -27.76
CA ILE A 147 2.80 -1.31 -29.09
C ILE A 147 3.80 -2.18 -29.85
N ARG A 148 4.87 -2.63 -29.18
CA ARG A 148 5.91 -3.46 -29.80
C ARG A 148 5.34 -4.80 -30.28
N MET A 149 4.56 -5.50 -29.45
CA MET A 149 3.93 -6.78 -29.81
C MET A 149 3.02 -6.62 -31.03
N ASN A 150 2.19 -5.57 -31.05
CA ASN A 150 1.36 -5.22 -32.21
C ASN A 150 2.16 -5.01 -33.49
N ARG A 151 3.27 -4.26 -33.42
CA ARG A 151 4.14 -4.00 -34.59
C ARG A 151 4.84 -5.27 -35.07
N MET A 152 5.34 -6.10 -34.15
CA MET A 152 6.01 -7.36 -34.51
C MET A 152 5.05 -8.33 -35.20
N ALA A 153 3.82 -8.47 -34.70
CA ALA A 153 2.82 -9.32 -35.33
C ALA A 153 2.49 -8.83 -36.75
N ARG A 154 2.21 -7.52 -36.91
CA ARG A 154 1.97 -6.92 -38.23
C ARG A 154 3.14 -7.10 -39.19
N LYS A 155 4.38 -6.99 -38.73
CA LYS A 155 5.59 -7.19 -39.56
C LYS A 155 5.67 -8.61 -40.13
N VAL A 156 5.24 -9.61 -39.36
CA VAL A 156 5.23 -11.02 -39.78
C VAL A 156 3.96 -11.37 -40.59
N GLY A 157 2.96 -10.48 -40.62
CA GLY A 157 1.65 -10.74 -41.23
C GLY A 157 0.66 -11.46 -40.30
N ASN A 158 1.01 -11.62 -39.01
CA ASN A 158 0.15 -12.24 -38.00
C ASN A 158 -0.65 -11.18 -37.20
N PHE A 159 -1.71 -11.63 -36.51
CA PHE A 159 -2.52 -10.79 -35.64
C PHE A 159 -2.12 -10.96 -34.17
N TYR A 160 -1.94 -9.84 -33.46
CA TYR A 160 -1.78 -9.84 -32.00
C TYR A 160 -3.11 -9.47 -31.34
N VAL A 161 -3.61 -10.37 -30.49
CA VAL A 161 -4.78 -10.10 -29.65
C VAL A 161 -4.29 -9.68 -28.26
N PRO A 162 -4.64 -8.47 -27.78
CA PRO A 162 -4.24 -8.03 -26.45
C PRO A 162 -4.93 -8.83 -25.35
N ALA A 163 -4.33 -8.85 -24.17
CA ALA A 163 -4.92 -9.53 -23.01
C ALA A 163 -6.23 -8.86 -22.58
N GLU A 164 -7.20 -9.68 -22.17
CA GLU A 164 -8.47 -9.17 -21.62
C GLU A 164 -8.23 -8.27 -20.39
N PRO A 165 -8.96 -7.15 -20.29
CA PRO A 165 -8.83 -6.21 -19.19
C PRO A 165 -9.30 -6.82 -17.87
N LYS A 166 -8.55 -6.54 -16.80
CA LYS A 166 -8.80 -7.10 -15.45
C LYS A 166 -9.59 -6.18 -14.53
N LEU A 167 -9.73 -4.91 -14.91
CA LEU A 167 -10.30 -3.84 -14.09
C LEU A 167 -11.42 -3.15 -14.85
N ALA A 168 -12.56 -2.96 -14.19
CA ALA A 168 -13.63 -2.09 -14.66
C ALA A 168 -13.86 -0.93 -13.68
N PHE A 169 -14.30 0.20 -14.23
CA PHE A 169 -14.92 1.26 -13.45
C PHE A 169 -16.41 1.29 -13.77
N VAL A 170 -17.23 1.22 -12.73
CA VAL A 170 -18.68 1.08 -12.85
C VAL A 170 -19.34 2.31 -12.24
N ILE A 171 -20.19 2.97 -13.03
CA ILE A 171 -20.93 4.18 -12.65
C ILE A 171 -22.42 3.86 -12.67
N ARG A 172 -23.14 4.24 -11.62
CA ARG A 172 -24.61 4.15 -11.62
C ARG A 172 -25.20 5.34 -12.37
N ILE A 173 -26.00 5.08 -13.41
CA ILE A 173 -26.59 6.13 -14.26
C ILE A 173 -28.09 6.35 -14.01
N ARG A 174 -28.79 5.37 -13.42
CA ARG A 174 -30.23 5.44 -13.12
C ARG A 174 -30.53 5.56 -11.62
N GLY A 175 -31.69 6.14 -11.30
CA GLY A 175 -32.18 6.37 -9.94
C GLY A 175 -32.57 5.10 -9.17
N ILE A 176 -33.14 5.27 -7.98
CA ILE A 176 -33.53 4.18 -7.05
C ILE A 176 -34.97 3.68 -7.22
N ASN A 177 -35.81 4.46 -7.90
CA ASN A 177 -37.24 4.19 -8.05
C ASN A 177 -37.47 3.11 -9.11
N GLY A 178 -38.45 2.22 -8.88
CA GLY A 178 -38.82 1.16 -9.83
C GLY A 178 -37.71 0.14 -10.13
N VAL A 179 -36.73 -0.02 -9.25
CA VAL A 179 -35.65 -1.01 -9.43
C VAL A 179 -36.09 -2.36 -8.88
N SER A 180 -36.00 -3.40 -9.72
CA SER A 180 -36.30 -4.78 -9.32
C SER A 180 -35.44 -5.23 -8.13
N PRO A 181 -35.97 -6.06 -7.20
CA PRO A 181 -35.24 -6.48 -6.00
C PRO A 181 -33.88 -7.14 -6.30
N LYS A 182 -33.82 -7.96 -7.35
CA LYS A 182 -32.60 -8.64 -7.80
C LYS A 182 -31.51 -7.62 -8.19
N VAL A 183 -31.85 -6.65 -9.03
CA VAL A 183 -30.90 -5.60 -9.46
C VAL A 183 -30.52 -4.69 -8.29
N ARG A 184 -31.48 -4.34 -7.44
CA ARG A 184 -31.26 -3.54 -6.24
C ARG A 184 -30.20 -4.18 -5.33
N LYS A 185 -30.29 -5.50 -5.11
CA LYS A 185 -29.32 -6.23 -4.30
C LYS A 185 -27.93 -6.23 -4.92
N VAL A 186 -27.83 -6.44 -6.24
CA VAL A 186 -26.54 -6.39 -6.96
C VAL A 186 -25.89 -5.01 -6.83
N LEU A 187 -26.64 -3.93 -7.06
CA LEU A 187 -26.13 -2.56 -6.90
C LEU A 187 -25.65 -2.27 -5.46
N GLN A 188 -26.36 -2.80 -4.46
CA GLN A 188 -25.93 -2.70 -3.06
C GLN A 188 -24.61 -3.43 -2.78
N LEU A 189 -24.43 -4.64 -3.33
CA LEU A 189 -23.18 -5.41 -3.21
C LEU A 189 -22.01 -4.68 -3.88
N LEU A 190 -22.24 -4.06 -5.04
CA LEU A 190 -21.26 -3.21 -5.72
C LEU A 190 -21.01 -1.86 -5.01
N ARG A 191 -21.78 -1.55 -3.95
CA ARG A 191 -21.76 -0.29 -3.18
C ARG A 191 -22.29 0.94 -3.96
N LEU A 192 -23.05 0.71 -5.04
CA LEU A 192 -23.65 1.73 -5.90
C LEU A 192 -25.05 2.15 -5.40
N ARG A 193 -25.09 2.84 -4.26
CA ARG A 193 -26.35 3.24 -3.59
C ARG A 193 -27.04 4.46 -4.19
N GLN A 194 -26.29 5.45 -4.65
CA GLN A 194 -26.79 6.71 -5.19
C GLN A 194 -26.46 6.83 -6.68
N ILE A 195 -27.21 7.66 -7.41
CA ILE A 195 -26.89 7.99 -8.81
C ILE A 195 -25.51 8.66 -8.88
N PHE A 196 -24.78 8.39 -9.97
CA PHE A 196 -23.43 8.88 -10.22
C PHE A 196 -22.39 8.50 -9.16
N ASN A 197 -22.67 7.46 -8.37
CA ASN A 197 -21.61 6.78 -7.64
C ASN A 197 -20.78 5.93 -8.60
N GLY A 198 -19.47 5.95 -8.41
CA GLY A 198 -18.48 5.18 -9.15
C GLY A 198 -17.69 4.23 -8.25
N VAL A 199 -17.43 3.00 -8.71
CA VAL A 199 -16.63 2.01 -7.97
C VAL A 199 -15.73 1.23 -8.93
N PHE A 200 -14.51 0.91 -8.49
CA PHE A 200 -13.64 -0.03 -9.19
C PHE A 200 -14.08 -1.48 -8.92
N VAL A 201 -14.14 -2.31 -9.96
CA VAL A 201 -14.52 -3.72 -9.87
C VAL A 201 -13.45 -4.55 -10.56
N LYS A 202 -12.94 -5.57 -9.87
CA LYS A 202 -12.08 -6.58 -10.48
C LYS A 202 -12.95 -7.47 -11.37
N LEU A 203 -12.56 -7.62 -12.63
CA LEU A 203 -13.27 -8.44 -13.59
C LEU A 203 -12.91 -9.92 -13.37
N ASN A 204 -13.95 -10.69 -13.05
CA ASN A 204 -13.97 -12.15 -13.05
C ASN A 204 -15.34 -12.61 -13.60
N LYS A 205 -15.49 -13.91 -13.90
CA LYS A 205 -16.73 -14.45 -14.45
C LYS A 205 -17.97 -14.11 -13.59
N ALA A 206 -17.82 -14.15 -12.26
CA ALA A 206 -18.89 -13.82 -11.33
C ALA A 206 -19.29 -12.33 -11.36
N SER A 207 -18.31 -11.42 -11.38
CA SER A 207 -18.56 -9.98 -11.41
C SER A 207 -19.18 -9.57 -12.74
N ILE A 208 -18.74 -10.17 -13.86
CA ILE A 208 -19.33 -9.93 -15.18
C ILE A 208 -20.80 -10.33 -15.18
N ASN A 209 -21.15 -11.49 -14.63
CA ASN A 209 -22.55 -11.90 -14.50
C ASN A 209 -23.38 -10.95 -13.61
N MET A 210 -22.79 -10.45 -12.53
CA MET A 210 -23.44 -9.40 -11.72
C MET A 210 -23.63 -8.10 -12.50
N LEU A 211 -22.64 -7.69 -13.30
CA LEU A 211 -22.72 -6.48 -14.12
C LEU A 211 -23.80 -6.62 -15.21
N ARG A 212 -23.93 -7.80 -15.84
CA ARG A 212 -25.00 -8.11 -16.80
C ARG A 212 -26.39 -7.97 -16.19
N ILE A 213 -26.59 -8.43 -14.95
CA ILE A 213 -27.88 -8.25 -14.25
C ILE A 213 -28.19 -6.76 -14.03
N ALA A 214 -27.17 -5.96 -13.67
CA ALA A 214 -27.34 -4.54 -13.37
C ALA A 214 -27.20 -3.62 -14.59
N GLU A 215 -26.95 -4.18 -15.76
CA GLU A 215 -26.57 -3.51 -17.00
C GLU A 215 -27.43 -2.29 -17.37
N PRO A 216 -28.78 -2.35 -17.36
CA PRO A 216 -29.60 -1.20 -17.72
C PRO A 216 -29.54 -0.03 -16.72
N TYR A 217 -28.90 -0.19 -15.56
CA TYR A 217 -28.79 0.84 -14.52
C TYR A 217 -27.36 1.40 -14.37
N ILE A 218 -26.38 0.80 -15.05
CA ILE A 218 -24.97 1.14 -14.93
C ILE A 218 -24.35 1.46 -16.30
N ALA A 219 -23.36 2.33 -16.28
CA ALA A 219 -22.40 2.50 -17.35
C ALA A 219 -21.04 2.02 -16.84
N TRP A 220 -20.37 1.15 -17.57
CA TRP A 220 -19.07 0.63 -17.14
C TRP A 220 -18.12 0.42 -18.32
N GLY A 221 -16.83 0.29 -18.01
CA GLY A 221 -15.80 0.03 -19.00
C GLY A 221 -14.42 -0.01 -18.34
N TYR A 222 -13.37 0.10 -19.15
CA TYR A 222 -11.99 -0.10 -18.73
C TYR A 222 -11.30 1.25 -18.46
N PRO A 223 -10.96 1.56 -17.19
CA PRO A 223 -10.34 2.84 -16.86
C PRO A 223 -8.86 2.84 -17.24
N ASN A 224 -8.39 3.91 -17.85
CA ASN A 224 -6.97 4.15 -18.09
C ASN A 224 -6.27 4.64 -16.79
N LEU A 225 -4.94 4.58 -16.78
CA LEU A 225 -4.13 5.02 -15.63
C LEU A 225 -4.43 6.48 -15.23
N LYS A 226 -4.66 7.36 -16.21
CA LYS A 226 -4.98 8.78 -15.97
C LYS A 226 -6.30 8.94 -15.21
N SER A 227 -7.35 8.24 -15.64
CA SER A 227 -8.68 8.27 -15.03
C SER A 227 -8.66 7.67 -13.62
N VAL A 228 -7.93 6.56 -13.40
CA VAL A 228 -7.74 6.02 -12.04
C VAL A 228 -7.04 7.04 -11.14
N ARG A 229 -5.94 7.63 -11.63
CA ARG A 229 -5.17 8.64 -10.91
C ARG A 229 -6.04 9.85 -10.54
N GLU A 230 -6.71 10.45 -11.51
CA GLU A 230 -7.54 11.64 -11.29
C GLU A 230 -8.70 11.36 -10.34
N LEU A 231 -9.35 10.19 -10.42
CA LEU A 231 -10.41 9.81 -9.49
C LEU A 231 -9.90 9.71 -8.06
N ILE A 232 -8.77 9.04 -7.85
CA ILE A 232 -8.19 8.86 -6.51
C ILE A 232 -7.68 10.19 -5.95
N TYR A 233 -7.02 11.04 -6.74
CA TYR A 233 -6.53 12.33 -6.27
C TYR A 233 -7.64 13.36 -6.03
N LYS A 234 -8.60 13.50 -6.95
CA LYS A 234 -9.63 14.55 -6.88
C LYS A 234 -10.82 14.16 -6.01
N ARG A 235 -11.22 12.89 -6.07
CA ARG A 235 -12.47 12.39 -5.46
C ARG A 235 -12.24 11.21 -4.51
N GLY A 236 -10.99 10.91 -4.17
CA GLY A 236 -10.64 9.81 -3.27
C GLY A 236 -10.97 10.11 -1.81
N TYR A 237 -11.80 9.25 -1.24
CA TYR A 237 -12.07 9.22 0.20
C TYR A 237 -11.78 7.83 0.75
N GLY A 238 -11.15 7.77 1.93
CA GLY A 238 -10.93 6.55 2.68
C GLY A 238 -12.09 6.26 3.62
N LYS A 239 -12.44 4.98 3.76
CA LYS A 239 -13.35 4.44 4.77
C LYS A 239 -12.54 4.13 6.03
N ILE A 240 -12.50 5.07 6.97
CA ILE A 240 -11.75 4.95 8.22
C ILE A 240 -12.74 4.91 9.37
N ARG A 241 -12.78 3.82 10.16
CA ARG A 241 -13.76 3.62 11.24
C ARG A 241 -15.21 3.90 10.79
N LYS A 242 -15.57 3.43 9.59
CA LYS A 242 -16.87 3.66 8.91
C LYS A 242 -17.18 5.13 8.55
N GLN A 243 -16.27 6.06 8.79
CA GLN A 243 -16.39 7.46 8.37
C GLN A 243 -15.75 7.67 6.99
N ARG A 244 -16.25 8.67 6.26
CA ARG A 244 -15.75 9.07 4.94
C ARG A 244 -14.77 10.23 5.12
N ILE A 245 -13.47 9.96 5.04
CA ILE A 245 -12.40 10.95 5.26
C ILE A 245 -11.66 11.21 3.94
N PRO A 246 -11.42 12.47 3.55
CA PRO A 246 -10.68 12.78 2.33
C PRO A 246 -9.23 12.30 2.41
N LEU A 247 -8.67 11.83 1.29
CA LEU A 247 -7.28 11.37 1.23
C LEU A 247 -6.32 12.55 1.03
N THR A 248 -6.04 13.29 2.10
CA THR A 248 -5.08 14.42 2.10
C THR A 248 -3.64 13.95 2.31
N ASP A 249 -3.43 13.04 3.26
CA ASP A 249 -2.10 12.61 3.69
C ASP A 249 -1.86 11.11 3.51
N ASN A 250 -0.65 10.75 3.09
CA ASN A 250 -0.21 9.35 3.02
C ASN A 250 -0.25 8.64 4.38
N SER A 251 -0.21 9.38 5.50
CA SER A 251 -0.30 8.77 6.83
C SER A 251 -1.64 8.08 7.09
N LEU A 252 -2.72 8.55 6.46
CA LEU A 252 -4.05 7.93 6.54
C LEU A 252 -4.07 6.57 5.83
N ILE A 253 -3.37 6.47 4.70
CA ILE A 253 -3.25 5.24 3.91
C ILE A 253 -2.36 4.25 4.64
N GLU A 254 -1.15 4.67 5.04
CA GLU A 254 -0.21 3.79 5.74
C GLU A 254 -0.83 3.20 7.00
N LYS A 255 -1.54 3.99 7.82
CA LYS A 255 -2.16 3.49 9.07
C LYS A 255 -3.21 2.41 8.83
N ASN A 256 -4.03 2.54 7.78
CA ASN A 256 -5.14 1.60 7.52
C ASN A 256 -4.77 0.42 6.63
N LEU A 257 -3.78 0.58 5.74
CA LEU A 257 -3.39 -0.43 4.75
C LEU A 257 -1.97 -0.98 5.00
N ARG A 258 -1.35 -0.70 6.15
CA ARG A 258 0.02 -1.14 6.47
C ARG A 258 0.26 -2.63 6.27
N SER A 259 -0.69 -3.45 6.72
CA SER A 259 -0.61 -4.91 6.65
C SER A 259 -0.52 -5.42 5.21
N THR A 260 -1.02 -4.64 4.25
CA THR A 260 -1.02 -4.98 2.83
C THR A 260 0.20 -4.44 2.06
N GLY A 261 1.09 -3.70 2.73
CA GLY A 261 2.29 -3.12 2.11
C GLY A 261 2.06 -1.82 1.31
N ILE A 262 0.83 -1.29 1.33
CA ILE A 262 0.45 -0.04 0.68
C ILE A 262 0.71 1.12 1.65
N ILE A 263 1.62 2.03 1.27
CA ILE A 263 2.09 3.11 2.15
C ILE A 263 1.59 4.48 1.66
N CYS A 264 1.50 4.68 0.35
CA CYS A 264 1.21 5.98 -0.26
C CYS A 264 0.07 5.93 -1.29
N MET A 265 -0.31 7.11 -1.79
CA MET A 265 -1.28 7.26 -2.88
C MET A 265 -0.87 6.53 -4.16
N GLU A 266 0.41 6.58 -4.54
CA GLU A 266 0.90 5.90 -5.76
C GLU A 266 0.87 4.38 -5.62
N ASP A 267 1.20 3.83 -4.43
CA ASP A 267 1.03 2.39 -4.14
C ASP A 267 -0.45 1.99 -4.28
N LEU A 268 -1.38 2.84 -3.84
CA LEU A 268 -2.82 2.61 -3.94
C LEU A 268 -3.29 2.61 -5.39
N ILE A 269 -2.89 3.61 -6.18
CA ILE A 269 -3.19 3.72 -7.62
C ILE A 269 -2.65 2.49 -8.35
N HIS A 270 -1.39 2.12 -8.08
CA HIS A 270 -0.76 0.95 -8.69
C HIS A 270 -1.52 -0.33 -8.38
N THR A 271 -1.85 -0.57 -7.10
CA THR A 271 -2.58 -1.76 -6.67
C THR A 271 -3.96 -1.86 -7.33
N ILE A 272 -4.65 -0.74 -7.51
CA ILE A 272 -5.94 -0.69 -8.19
C ILE A 272 -5.78 -0.97 -9.69
N TYR A 273 -4.88 -0.25 -10.37
CA TYR A 273 -4.71 -0.34 -11.83
C TYR A 273 -4.22 -1.71 -12.28
N THR A 274 -3.21 -2.27 -11.62
CA THR A 274 -2.65 -3.60 -11.97
C THR A 274 -3.46 -4.77 -11.41
N VAL A 275 -4.46 -4.49 -10.57
CA VAL A 275 -5.28 -5.51 -9.87
C VAL A 275 -4.41 -6.47 -9.06
N GLY A 276 -3.57 -5.90 -8.18
CA GLY A 276 -2.64 -6.66 -7.35
C GLY A 276 -3.31 -7.59 -6.33
N LYS A 277 -2.51 -8.40 -5.62
CA LYS A 277 -3.00 -9.39 -4.62
C LYS A 277 -3.92 -8.76 -3.56
N ASN A 278 -3.61 -7.53 -3.14
CA ASN A 278 -4.34 -6.80 -2.11
C ASN A 278 -5.42 -5.85 -2.66
N PHE A 279 -5.87 -6.04 -3.91
CA PHE A 279 -6.91 -5.24 -4.55
C PHE A 279 -8.20 -5.14 -3.71
N LYS A 280 -8.63 -6.27 -3.12
CA LYS A 280 -9.85 -6.31 -2.29
C LYS A 280 -9.77 -5.35 -1.11
N ALA A 281 -8.63 -5.30 -0.41
CA ALA A 281 -8.42 -4.41 0.73
C ALA A 281 -8.33 -2.95 0.28
N ALA A 282 -7.56 -2.66 -0.77
CA ALA A 282 -7.42 -1.33 -1.35
C ALA A 282 -8.78 -0.75 -1.82
N ASN A 283 -9.55 -1.53 -2.57
CA ASN A 283 -10.84 -1.10 -3.10
C ASN A 283 -11.92 -0.96 -2.01
N ASN A 284 -11.88 -1.80 -0.96
CA ASN A 284 -12.81 -1.66 0.17
C ASN A 284 -12.46 -0.46 1.07
N PHE A 285 -11.17 -0.11 1.17
CA PHE A 285 -10.71 1.12 1.82
C PHE A 285 -11.22 2.36 1.09
N LEU A 286 -11.23 2.37 -0.25
CA LEU A 286 -11.84 3.45 -1.02
C LEU A 286 -13.36 3.48 -0.80
N TRP A 287 -13.87 4.63 -0.39
CA TRP A 287 -15.30 4.93 -0.41
C TRP A 287 -15.75 5.06 -1.87
N PRO A 288 -16.99 4.63 -2.23
CA PRO A 288 -17.52 4.87 -3.56
C PRO A 288 -17.37 6.33 -3.99
N PHE A 289 -16.81 6.55 -5.18
CA PHE A 289 -16.57 7.89 -5.71
C PHE A 289 -17.92 8.57 -5.95
N LYS A 290 -18.10 9.76 -5.39
CA LYS A 290 -19.27 10.59 -5.68
C LYS A 290 -18.91 11.51 -6.85
N LEU A 291 -19.40 11.18 -8.04
CA LEU A 291 -19.15 11.94 -9.27
C LEU A 291 -20.21 13.02 -9.46
N SER A 292 -19.91 14.05 -10.24
CA SER A 292 -20.93 15.02 -10.68
C SER A 292 -21.70 14.47 -11.87
N SER A 293 -22.83 15.12 -12.21
CA SER A 293 -23.49 14.93 -13.50
C SER A 293 -22.49 15.16 -14.65
N PRO A 294 -22.55 14.38 -15.74
CA PRO A 294 -21.65 14.57 -16.87
C PRO A 294 -21.90 15.92 -17.53
N ARG A 295 -20.83 16.71 -17.72
CA ARG A 295 -20.88 17.94 -18.53
C ARG A 295 -21.32 17.60 -19.96
N GLY A 296 -22.32 18.32 -20.49
CA GLY A 296 -22.95 18.01 -21.78
C GLY A 296 -23.98 16.88 -21.74
N GLY A 297 -24.34 16.38 -20.55
CA GLY A 297 -25.44 15.43 -20.37
C GLY A 297 -25.12 13.99 -20.80
N MET A 298 -26.18 13.19 -20.80
CA MET A 298 -26.24 11.82 -21.31
C MET A 298 -27.20 11.80 -22.49
N ASN A 299 -26.98 10.90 -23.44
CA ASN A 299 -27.83 10.76 -24.63
C ASN A 299 -29.17 10.13 -24.21
N LYS A 300 -29.15 8.83 -23.93
CA LYS A 300 -30.33 8.08 -23.49
C LYS A 300 -29.93 7.05 -22.45
N LYS A 301 -30.38 7.25 -21.21
CA LYS A 301 -29.98 6.41 -20.05
C LYS A 301 -30.59 5.01 -20.07
N THR A 302 -31.62 4.79 -20.88
CA THR A 302 -32.41 3.54 -20.89
C THR A 302 -31.92 2.54 -21.93
N THR A 303 -31.30 2.99 -23.01
CA THR A 303 -30.81 2.15 -24.11
C THR A 303 -29.35 1.78 -23.90
N HIS A 304 -28.94 0.67 -24.53
CA HIS A 304 -27.57 0.19 -24.47
C HIS A 304 -26.63 1.10 -25.28
N PHE A 305 -25.34 1.14 -24.92
CA PHE A 305 -24.35 2.01 -25.57
C PHE A 305 -24.22 1.76 -27.08
N VAL A 306 -24.35 0.51 -27.52
CA VAL A 306 -24.30 0.12 -28.94
C VAL A 306 -25.45 0.72 -29.75
N GLU A 307 -26.60 0.96 -29.12
CA GLU A 307 -27.79 1.57 -29.72
C GLU A 307 -27.77 3.11 -29.61
N GLY A 308 -26.63 3.71 -29.29
CA GLY A 308 -26.49 5.16 -29.04
C GLY A 308 -26.94 5.61 -27.65
N GLY A 309 -27.23 4.68 -26.74
CA GLY A 309 -27.55 4.94 -25.34
C GLY A 309 -26.34 5.12 -24.43
N ASP A 310 -26.57 5.01 -23.12
CA ASP A 310 -25.55 5.14 -22.09
C ASP A 310 -25.43 3.91 -21.17
N ALA A 311 -26.33 2.93 -21.26
CA ALA A 311 -26.23 1.74 -20.42
C ALA A 311 -25.18 0.73 -20.95
N GLY A 312 -24.62 -0.07 -20.04
CA GLY A 312 -23.77 -1.21 -20.37
C GLY A 312 -22.28 -0.93 -20.55
N ASN A 313 -21.61 -1.87 -21.21
CA ASN A 313 -20.17 -1.84 -21.41
C ASN A 313 -19.80 -0.94 -22.59
N ARG A 314 -18.99 0.08 -22.33
CA ARG A 314 -18.49 1.02 -23.34
C ARG A 314 -16.97 1.00 -23.49
N GLU A 315 -16.33 -0.04 -22.96
CA GLU A 315 -14.88 -0.28 -23.06
C GLU A 315 -14.07 0.96 -22.67
N ASP A 316 -13.24 1.48 -23.60
CA ASP A 316 -12.39 2.65 -23.38
C ASP A 316 -13.15 3.98 -23.37
N GLN A 317 -14.37 4.05 -23.93
CA GLN A 317 -15.18 5.28 -23.96
C GLN A 317 -15.66 5.68 -22.57
N ILE A 318 -15.55 4.80 -21.57
CA ILE A 318 -15.77 5.14 -20.16
C ILE A 318 -14.84 6.26 -19.70
N ASN A 319 -13.63 6.32 -20.25
CA ASN A 319 -12.64 7.32 -19.86
C ASN A 319 -13.09 8.74 -20.25
N ARG A 320 -13.79 8.87 -21.39
CA ARG A 320 -14.41 10.14 -21.81
C ARG A 320 -15.54 10.52 -20.87
N LEU A 321 -16.39 9.57 -20.46
CA LEU A 321 -17.46 9.83 -19.49
C LEU A 321 -16.89 10.24 -18.13
N ILE A 322 -15.90 9.51 -17.61
CA ILE A 322 -15.25 9.82 -16.32
C ILE A 322 -14.72 11.25 -16.33
N ARG A 323 -14.02 11.68 -17.39
CA ARG A 323 -13.49 13.05 -17.50
C ARG A 323 -14.58 14.13 -17.48
N ARG A 324 -15.78 13.85 -18.00
CA ARG A 324 -16.93 14.79 -17.96
C ARG A 324 -17.61 14.84 -16.59
N MET A 325 -17.44 13.81 -15.76
CA MET A 325 -18.05 13.67 -14.43
C MET A 325 -17.06 13.94 -13.28
N ASN A 326 -15.76 14.05 -13.57
CA ASN A 326 -14.70 14.17 -12.59
C ASN A 326 -14.34 15.62 -12.29
#